data_AF-A0AAW6EU49-F1
#
_entry.id   AF-A0AAW6EU49-F1
#
_cell.length_a   1.000
_cell.length_b   1.000
_cell.length_c   1.000
_cell.angle_alpha   90.00
_cell.angle_beta   90.00
_cell.angle_gamma   90.00
#
_symmetry.space_group_name_H-M   'P 1'
#
loop_
_entity.id
_entity.type
_entity.pdbx_description
1 polymer ?
#
loop_
_entity_poly.entity_id
_entity_poly.type
_entity_poly.pdbx_seq_one_letter_code
_entity_poly.pdbx_strand_id
1 'polypeptide(L)'
;MKKLIICLCFILSIFSLVSCNKGKVSNDIKIEVSESTKFSKEEIDNAIKCVKDNFSFEGSTLTKIWYDEEKSNHWVDAYLEYGRGLENGAKGENVIVLLSDFDVDGSGDNPVLEPNTTYTDYQWVLIRDNKAGNWKIDDAGY
;
A
#
# COMPACT_ATOMS: atom_id res chain seq x y z
N MET A 1 45.52 15.32 44.37
CA MET A 1 46.12 16.20 43.35
C MET A 1 46.74 15.35 42.24
N LYS A 2 46.68 15.85 40.98
CA LYS A 2 46.96 15.24 39.66
C LYS A 2 45.68 14.69 39.00
N LYS A 3 44.83 15.54 38.38
CA LYS A 3 44.87 16.17 37.03
C LYS A 3 44.58 15.19 35.87
N LEU A 4 43.33 15.25 35.38
CA LEU A 4 42.82 15.27 34.00
C LEU A 4 43.63 14.56 32.89
N ILE A 5 43.00 13.63 32.17
CA ILE A 5 42.91 13.63 30.68
C ILE A 5 41.54 13.09 30.25
N ILE A 6 40.77 13.96 29.58
CA ILE A 6 39.59 13.65 28.76
C ILE A 6 40.11 12.91 27.51
N CYS A 7 39.63 11.70 27.24
CA CYS A 7 39.75 11.12 25.90
C CYS A 7 38.35 10.99 25.31
N LEU A 8 38.02 12.03 24.57
CA LEU A 8 36.88 12.22 23.69
C LEU A 8 36.99 11.22 22.52
N CYS A 9 36.54 9.98 22.70
CA CYS A 9 36.35 9.07 21.58
C CYS A 9 34.88 9.15 21.14
N PHE A 10 34.63 10.13 20.28
CA PHE A 10 33.47 10.17 19.39
C PHE A 10 33.27 8.79 18.73
N ILE A 11 32.28 8.03 19.20
CA ILE A 11 31.68 6.97 18.38
C ILE A 11 30.65 7.67 17.48
N LEU A 12 31.18 8.43 16.52
CA LEU A 12 30.48 8.84 15.30
C LEU A 12 30.85 7.83 14.21
N SER A 13 30.10 6.73 14.14
CA SER A 13 30.06 5.81 12.99
C SER A 13 29.22 4.62 13.41
N ILE A 14 28.09 4.28 12.82
CA ILE A 14 27.44 4.67 11.57
C ILE A 14 25.96 4.53 11.92
N PHE A 15 25.19 5.62 12.00
CA PHE A 15 23.78 5.46 11.65
C PHE A 15 23.83 5.09 10.18
N SER A 16 23.77 3.80 9.89
CA SER A 16 23.42 3.36 8.56
C SER A 16 22.03 3.94 8.39
N LEU A 17 21.97 5.09 7.73
CA LEU A 17 20.85 5.44 6.91
C LEU A 17 20.79 4.29 5.89
N VAL A 18 20.26 3.14 6.33
CA VAL A 18 19.58 2.25 5.42
C VAL A 18 18.50 3.17 4.89
N SER A 19 18.80 3.77 3.74
CA SER A 19 17.76 4.34 2.90
C SER A 19 16.92 3.14 2.57
N CYS A 20 15.96 2.79 3.44
CA CYS A 20 14.87 1.93 3.06
C CYS A 20 14.30 2.66 1.85
N ASN A 21 14.56 2.11 0.66
CA ASN A 21 14.11 2.69 -0.59
C ASN A 21 12.62 2.39 -0.66
N LYS A 22 11.83 3.03 0.21
CA LYS A 22 10.39 2.86 0.30
C LYS A 22 9.79 3.06 -1.08
N GLY A 23 8.79 2.26 -1.39
CA GLY A 23 8.00 2.39 -2.60
C GLY A 23 7.58 3.83 -2.84
N LYS A 24 7.56 4.21 -4.12
CA LYS A 24 7.29 5.57 -4.57
C LYS A 24 5.97 5.60 -5.30
N VAL A 25 5.24 6.70 -5.17
CA VAL A 25 4.08 6.98 -6.02
C VAL A 25 4.55 7.83 -7.19
N SER A 26 4.26 7.41 -8.42
CA SER A 26 4.61 8.20 -9.61
C SER A 26 3.94 9.57 -9.58
N ASN A 27 4.67 10.62 -9.96
CA ASN A 27 4.10 11.95 -10.14
C ASN A 27 3.02 11.97 -11.23
N ASP A 28 3.17 11.10 -12.23
CA ASP A 28 2.26 10.95 -13.36
C ASP A 28 1.35 9.72 -13.18
N ILE A 29 1.07 9.33 -11.93
CA ILE A 29 0.23 8.17 -11.65
C ILE A 29 -1.13 8.29 -12.36
N LYS A 30 -1.48 7.24 -13.10
CA LYS A 30 -2.79 7.15 -13.74
C LYS A 30 -3.84 6.71 -12.72
N ILE A 31 -4.92 7.47 -12.62
CA ILE A 31 -6.07 7.14 -11.77
C ILE A 31 -7.29 6.93 -12.66
N GLU A 32 -7.93 5.77 -12.54
CA GLU A 32 -9.18 5.46 -13.24
C GLU A 32 -10.25 5.06 -12.22
N VAL A 33 -11.44 5.64 -12.33
CA VAL A 33 -12.55 5.33 -11.43
C VAL A 33 -13.78 5.12 -12.29
N SER A 34 -14.33 3.91 -12.28
CA SER A 34 -15.61 3.63 -12.94
C SER A 34 -16.75 4.36 -12.22
N GLU A 35 -17.91 4.46 -12.88
CA GLU A 35 -19.13 4.81 -12.16
C GLU A 35 -19.36 3.82 -11.01
N SER A 36 -19.89 4.31 -9.90
CA SER A 36 -20.16 3.52 -8.71
C SER A 36 -21.55 3.79 -8.17
N THR A 37 -22.24 2.71 -7.85
CA THR A 37 -23.51 2.74 -7.11
C THR A 37 -23.32 2.46 -5.63
N LYS A 38 -22.19 1.82 -5.25
CA LYS A 38 -21.87 1.45 -3.86
C LYS A 38 -21.18 2.56 -3.07
N PHE A 39 -20.22 3.25 -3.69
CA PHE A 39 -19.40 4.25 -3.03
C PHE A 39 -19.54 5.61 -3.71
N SER A 40 -19.58 6.66 -2.90
CA SER A 40 -19.41 8.02 -3.43
C SER A 40 -17.99 8.21 -3.96
N LYS A 41 -17.82 9.20 -4.85
CA LYS A 41 -16.51 9.59 -5.35
C LYS A 41 -15.52 9.89 -4.22
N GLU A 42 -15.98 10.58 -3.17
CA GLU A 42 -15.14 10.91 -2.02
C GLU A 42 -14.66 9.66 -1.27
N GLU A 43 -15.51 8.65 -1.11
CA GLU A 43 -15.12 7.39 -0.47
C GLU A 43 -14.04 6.65 -1.28
N ILE A 44 -14.17 6.64 -2.61
CA ILE A 44 -13.18 6.02 -3.52
C ILE A 44 -11.87 6.82 -3.51
N ASP A 45 -11.95 8.16 -3.59
CA ASP A 45 -10.77 9.03 -3.55
C ASP A 45 -9.99 8.85 -2.23
N ASN A 46 -10.70 8.70 -1.10
CA ASN A 46 -10.09 8.44 0.20
C ASN A 46 -9.46 7.03 0.29
N ALA A 47 -10.06 6.02 -0.34
CA ALA A 47 -9.47 4.69 -0.43
C ALA A 47 -8.17 4.71 -1.26
N ILE A 48 -8.19 5.39 -2.42
CA ILE A 48 -7.01 5.59 -3.28
C ILE A 48 -5.91 6.32 -2.52
N LYS A 49 -6.26 7.36 -1.77
CA LYS A 49 -5.32 8.08 -0.92
C LYS A 49 -4.69 7.15 0.13
N CYS A 50 -5.48 6.29 0.77
CA CYS A 50 -4.98 5.32 1.74
C CYS A 50 -3.94 4.38 1.13
N VAL A 51 -4.18 3.85 -0.08
CA VAL A 51 -3.17 3.04 -0.80
C VAL A 51 -1.92 3.85 -1.11
N LYS A 52 -2.05 5.05 -1.66
CA LYS A 52 -0.89 5.91 -2.00
C LYS A 52 -0.02 6.21 -0.78
N ASP A 53 -0.63 6.53 0.35
CA ASP A 53 0.08 6.88 1.58
C ASP A 53 0.80 5.68 2.21
N ASN A 54 0.34 4.46 1.93
CA ASN A 54 0.89 3.22 2.48
C ASN A 54 1.68 2.39 1.46
N PHE A 55 1.78 2.83 0.21
CA PHE A 55 2.57 2.14 -0.81
C PHE A 55 4.05 2.25 -0.46
N SER A 56 4.65 1.14 -0.02
CA SER A 56 6.01 1.13 0.49
C SER A 56 6.84 -0.06 0.01
N PHE A 57 6.52 -0.62 -1.16
CA PHE A 57 7.28 -1.73 -1.74
C PHE A 57 8.66 -1.26 -2.20
N GLU A 58 9.72 -1.87 -1.64
CA GLU A 58 11.09 -1.42 -1.88
C GLU A 58 11.46 -1.51 -3.37
N GLY A 59 12.21 -0.52 -3.87
CA GLY A 59 12.60 -0.46 -5.28
C GLY A 59 11.42 -0.39 -6.27
N SER A 60 10.21 -0.07 -5.78
CA SER A 60 9.00 -0.10 -6.61
C SER A 60 8.38 1.28 -6.81
N THR A 61 7.73 1.47 -7.96
CA THR A 61 7.01 2.71 -8.30
C THR A 61 5.57 2.40 -8.71
N LEU A 62 4.60 2.91 -7.95
CA LEU A 62 3.17 2.83 -8.26
C LEU A 62 2.85 3.73 -9.46
N THR A 63 2.39 3.13 -10.56
CA THR A 63 2.16 3.82 -11.85
C THR A 63 0.69 3.94 -12.21
N LYS A 64 -0.15 3.04 -11.71
CA LYS A 64 -1.61 3.08 -11.91
C LYS A 64 -2.34 2.63 -10.65
N ILE A 65 -3.46 3.27 -10.35
CA ILE A 65 -4.44 2.79 -9.37
C ILE A 65 -5.85 3.02 -9.89
N TRP A 66 -6.74 2.05 -9.72
CA TRP A 66 -8.10 2.20 -10.19
C TRP A 66 -9.13 1.46 -9.34
N TYR A 67 -10.35 1.96 -9.47
CA TYR A 67 -11.56 1.31 -8.96
C TYR A 67 -12.45 0.95 -10.15
N ASP A 68 -12.84 -0.32 -10.19
CA ASP A 68 -13.88 -0.86 -11.06
C ASP A 68 -14.88 -1.60 -10.17
N GLU A 69 -16.16 -1.21 -10.20
CA GLU A 69 -17.15 -1.75 -9.27
C GLU A 69 -17.37 -3.25 -9.44
N GLU A 70 -17.39 -3.78 -10.67
CA GLU A 70 -17.59 -5.20 -10.92
C GLU A 70 -16.40 -6.03 -10.42
N LYS A 71 -15.18 -5.63 -10.79
CA LYS A 71 -13.96 -6.28 -10.30
C LYS A 71 -13.84 -6.18 -8.78
N SER A 72 -14.12 -5.00 -8.21
CA SER A 72 -14.08 -4.83 -6.76
C SER A 72 -15.08 -5.78 -6.08
N ASN A 73 -16.29 -5.91 -6.61
CA ASN A 73 -17.29 -6.80 -6.02
C ASN A 73 -16.85 -8.25 -6.05
N HIS A 74 -16.29 -8.70 -7.18
CA HIS A 74 -15.74 -10.05 -7.31
C HIS A 74 -14.70 -10.36 -6.21
N TRP A 75 -13.75 -9.44 -5.99
CA TRP A 75 -12.72 -9.62 -4.98
C TRP A 75 -13.23 -9.44 -3.54
N VAL A 76 -14.23 -8.59 -3.32
CA VAL A 76 -14.90 -8.46 -2.01
C VAL A 76 -15.55 -9.78 -1.63
N ASP A 77 -16.26 -10.44 -2.55
CA ASP A 77 -16.92 -11.72 -2.28
C ASP A 77 -15.88 -12.79 -1.90
N ALA A 78 -14.78 -12.89 -2.67
CA ALA A 78 -13.69 -13.81 -2.37
C ALA A 78 -13.02 -13.52 -1.01
N TYR A 79 -12.79 -12.25 -0.69
CA TYR A 79 -12.20 -11.84 0.58
C TYR A 79 -13.10 -12.16 1.79
N LEU A 80 -14.42 -11.98 1.64
CA LEU A 80 -15.38 -12.28 2.71
C LEU A 80 -15.60 -13.78 2.90
N GLU A 81 -15.53 -14.58 1.84
CA GLU A 81 -15.78 -16.02 1.89
C GLU A 81 -14.52 -16.84 2.25
N TYR A 82 -13.36 -16.46 1.71
CA TYR A 82 -12.12 -17.24 1.80
C TYR A 82 -10.93 -16.49 2.41
N GLY A 83 -11.01 -15.15 2.47
CA GLY A 83 -9.96 -14.30 2.98
C GLY A 83 -10.13 -13.95 4.47
N ARG A 84 -9.41 -12.90 4.89
CA ARG A 84 -9.46 -12.40 6.28
C ARG A 84 -10.83 -11.85 6.69
N GLY A 85 -11.69 -11.54 5.72
CA GLY A 85 -13.07 -11.11 5.95
C GLY A 85 -13.91 -12.13 6.73
N LEU A 86 -13.60 -13.42 6.57
CA LEU A 86 -14.25 -14.52 7.29
C LEU A 86 -14.01 -14.44 8.81
N GLU A 87 -12.86 -13.91 9.22
CA GLU A 87 -12.41 -13.90 10.62
C GLU A 87 -12.61 -12.54 11.29
N ASN A 88 -12.47 -11.44 10.55
CA ASN A 88 -12.46 -10.09 11.11
C ASN A 88 -13.84 -9.43 11.20
N GLY A 89 -14.90 -10.08 10.70
CA GLY A 89 -16.27 -9.59 10.78
C GLY A 89 -16.54 -8.35 9.90
N ALA A 90 -15.71 -8.11 8.88
CA ALA A 90 -15.94 -7.05 7.91
C ALA A 90 -17.30 -7.24 7.21
N LYS A 91 -17.97 -6.14 6.93
CA LYS A 91 -19.23 -6.11 6.18
C LYS A 91 -18.97 -5.63 4.78
N GLY A 92 -19.58 -6.26 3.77
CA GLY A 92 -19.34 -5.94 2.36
C GLY A 92 -19.54 -4.46 2.01
N GLU A 93 -20.49 -3.74 2.62
CA GLU A 93 -20.65 -2.29 2.40
C GLU A 93 -19.49 -1.41 2.92
N ASN A 94 -18.58 -2.02 3.70
CA ASN A 94 -17.40 -1.41 4.29
C ASN A 94 -16.11 -2.10 3.85
N VAL A 95 -16.13 -2.84 2.73
CA VAL A 95 -14.95 -3.37 2.05
C VAL A 95 -14.90 -2.81 0.63
N ILE A 96 -13.76 -2.27 0.24
CA ILE A 96 -13.47 -1.84 -1.13
C ILE A 96 -12.17 -2.50 -1.59
N VAL A 97 -12.14 -3.00 -2.83
CA VAL A 97 -10.93 -3.53 -3.43
C VAL A 97 -10.49 -2.60 -4.54
N LEU A 98 -9.27 -2.06 -4.41
CA LEU A 98 -8.61 -1.29 -5.44
C LEU A 98 -7.60 -2.17 -6.16
N LEU A 99 -7.34 -1.84 -7.42
CA LEU A 99 -6.34 -2.50 -8.24
C LEU A 99 -5.24 -1.51 -8.59
N SER A 100 -4.01 -2.01 -8.74
CA SER A 100 -2.88 -1.18 -9.12
C SER A 100 -1.91 -1.86 -10.06
N ASP A 101 -1.19 -1.02 -10.80
CA ASP A 101 0.02 -1.41 -11.50
C ASP A 101 1.22 -0.70 -10.87
N PHE A 102 2.33 -1.42 -10.75
CA PHE A 102 3.58 -0.84 -10.29
C PHE A 102 4.78 -1.56 -10.92
N ASP A 103 5.87 -0.81 -11.08
CA ASP A 103 7.12 -1.32 -11.63
C ASP A 103 8.13 -1.57 -10.52
N VAL A 104 8.83 -2.69 -10.60
CA VAL A 104 9.98 -3.01 -9.74
C VAL A 104 11.26 -2.73 -10.52
N ASP A 105 12.13 -1.93 -9.95
CA ASP A 105 13.40 -1.59 -10.59
C ASP A 105 14.37 -2.79 -10.66
N GLY A 106 15.47 -2.61 -11.37
CA GLY A 106 16.48 -3.64 -11.56
C GLY A 106 17.52 -3.76 -10.46
N SER A 107 17.36 -3.06 -9.32
CA SER A 107 18.37 -3.06 -8.24
C SER A 107 18.51 -4.41 -7.56
N GLY A 108 17.41 -5.17 -7.48
CA GLY A 108 17.31 -6.35 -6.64
C GLY A 108 17.19 -6.04 -5.15
N ASP A 109 16.92 -4.77 -4.78
CA ASP A 109 16.74 -4.35 -3.39
C ASP A 109 15.45 -4.91 -2.77
N ASN A 110 14.43 -5.21 -3.59
CA ASN A 110 13.20 -5.82 -3.11
C ASN A 110 13.41 -7.32 -2.81
N PRO A 111 13.18 -7.79 -1.58
CA PRO A 111 13.47 -9.18 -1.20
C PRO A 111 12.41 -10.20 -1.68
N VAL A 112 11.25 -9.74 -2.17
CA VAL A 112 10.09 -10.61 -2.49
C VAL A 112 9.62 -10.46 -3.93
N LEU A 113 9.73 -9.27 -4.49
CA LEU A 113 9.24 -8.96 -5.84
C LEU A 113 10.34 -9.16 -6.88
N GLU A 114 9.95 -9.62 -8.07
CA GLU A 114 10.88 -9.88 -9.17
C GLU A 114 11.41 -8.56 -9.75
N PRO A 115 12.74 -8.37 -9.85
CA PRO A 115 13.31 -7.16 -10.44
C PRO A 115 12.96 -7.02 -11.92
N ASN A 116 12.94 -5.79 -12.43
CA ASN A 116 12.57 -5.47 -13.82
C ASN A 116 11.20 -6.01 -14.26
N THR A 117 10.25 -6.09 -13.33
CA THR A 117 8.90 -6.61 -13.58
C THR A 117 7.85 -5.54 -13.34
N THR A 118 6.83 -5.51 -14.19
CA THR A 118 5.60 -4.77 -13.96
C THR A 118 4.57 -5.71 -13.37
N TYR A 119 4.09 -5.40 -12.18
CA TYR A 119 2.96 -6.07 -11.56
C TYR A 119 1.67 -5.36 -12.00
N THR A 120 0.69 -6.11 -12.48
CA THR A 120 -0.58 -5.56 -12.98
C THR A 120 -1.78 -6.15 -12.25
N ASP A 121 -2.86 -5.38 -12.15
CA ASP A 121 -4.08 -5.80 -11.42
C ASP A 121 -3.78 -6.25 -9.95
N TYR A 122 -2.74 -5.71 -9.32
CA TYR A 122 -2.39 -6.04 -7.93
C TYR A 122 -3.46 -5.51 -6.98
N GLN A 123 -3.97 -6.35 -6.08
CA GLN A 123 -5.16 -6.07 -5.29
C GLN A 123 -4.80 -5.41 -3.96
N TRP A 124 -5.62 -4.45 -3.55
CA TRP A 124 -5.61 -3.84 -2.23
C TRP A 124 -6.99 -3.99 -1.62
N VAL A 125 -7.12 -4.75 -0.54
CA VAL A 125 -8.37 -4.87 0.22
C VAL A 125 -8.36 -3.84 1.34
N LEU A 126 -9.27 -2.87 1.28
CA LEU A 126 -9.44 -1.87 2.31
C LEU A 126 -10.76 -2.09 3.04
N ILE A 127 -10.72 -1.96 4.37
CA ILE A 127 -11.90 -2.05 5.23
C ILE A 127 -12.07 -0.77 6.05
N ARG A 128 -13.28 -0.53 6.54
CA ARG A 128 -13.59 0.51 7.52
C ARG A 128 -14.64 0.00 8.51
N ASP A 129 -14.74 0.62 9.68
CA ASP A 129 -15.66 0.15 10.71
C ASP A 129 -17.13 0.47 10.39
N ASN A 130 -17.37 1.58 9.69
CA ASN A 130 -18.69 2.05 9.24
C ASN A 130 -18.54 3.12 8.16
N LYS A 131 -19.68 3.61 7.63
CA LYS A 131 -19.72 4.60 6.53
C LYS A 131 -18.96 5.91 6.80
N ALA A 132 -18.83 6.33 8.05
CA ALA A 132 -18.09 7.54 8.43
C ALA A 132 -16.64 7.25 8.87
N GLY A 133 -16.23 5.97 8.90
CA GLY A 133 -14.88 5.55 9.29
C GLY A 133 -13.86 5.72 8.18
N ASN A 134 -12.59 5.84 8.58
CA ASN A 134 -11.47 5.88 7.66
C ASN A 134 -11.14 4.49 7.09
N TRP A 135 -10.69 4.46 5.85
CA TRP A 135 -10.15 3.24 5.24
C TRP A 135 -8.82 2.84 5.87
N LYS A 136 -8.65 1.54 6.07
CA LYS A 136 -7.36 0.88 6.39
C LYS A 136 -7.15 -0.28 5.41
N ILE A 137 -5.92 -0.50 5.01
CA ILE A 137 -5.55 -1.69 4.24
C ILE A 137 -5.64 -2.89 5.20
N ASP A 138 -6.49 -3.86 4.87
CA ASP A 138 -6.51 -5.13 5.58
C ASP A 138 -5.63 -6.16 4.88
N ASP A 139 -5.66 -6.22 3.55
CA ASP A 139 -4.90 -7.21 2.79
C ASP A 139 -4.43 -6.66 1.44
N ALA A 140 -3.44 -7.32 0.83
CA ALA A 140 -2.89 -6.96 -0.47
C ALA A 140 -2.17 -8.14 -1.13
N GLY A 141 -2.40 -8.38 -2.42
CA GLY A 141 -1.81 -9.51 -3.13
C GLY A 141 -2.55 -9.95 -4.39
N TYR A 142 -2.28 -11.20 -4.80
CA TYR A 142 -2.97 -11.94 -5.85
C TYR A 142 -3.68 -13.15 -5.26
#